data_AF-A0A256HCQ8-F1
#
_entry.id   AF-A0A256HCQ8-F1
#
_cell.length_a   1.000
_cell.length_b   1.000
_cell.length_c   1.000
_cell.angle_alpha   90.00
_cell.angle_beta   90.00
_cell.angle_gamma   90.00
#
_symmetry.space_group_name_H-M   'P 1'
#
loop_
_entity.id
_entity.type
_entity.pdbx_description
1 polymer ?
#
loop_
_entity_poly.entity_id
_entity_poly.type
_entity_poly.pdbx_seq_one_letter_code
_entity_poly.pdbx_strand_id
1 'polypeptide(L)'
;MSYHKRRRDVLKTVGVAGAVGLAGCAGGDGGDGSDGGDGGDGDDGDDGMDGDDGSDGSDGGDGGDGGSGGPDLLTVIGYPESGIQLFRDYYAASDGAEDILIPDGLQDPSLPGQVGNDMNNVTGTAPAAGGPNQEAFASLYQDTYDETPGVFTSQSYDSAAALILANVAAGENNGTAIRDQLRRIANPDGTAYGPGEFIAAAEAAANGENINYQGASSAVNFDQNGDPASAAYQIWEFAGQGADSVDVQETQNFEGENPDGAGPSADSSPGGFGREVSVGILLPETGDLASTGQPMIRAAEIPAQQVNESDLDLTVNAQFEDTNTSPDQGITGAESLISSGVPAVCGTASSGVNVPVCTETLIPNEVVGCSPSSTALSVTNLEDDDYIFRTAPSDQLQGRVMAQVASERIGASTAATLYVNNDYGQQLSNRFSSVFEDTFDGEVYDQISFNIGSSSYSNVVEQALTSGN
;
A
#
# COMPACT_ATOMS: atom_id res chain seq x y z
N MET A 1 -1.11 5.95 45.78
CA MET A 1 -2.29 6.74 45.35
C MET A 1 -1.88 7.66 44.21
N SER A 2 -2.08 7.22 42.97
CA SER A 2 -2.64 8.02 41.88
C SER A 2 -2.91 7.04 40.72
N TYR A 3 -3.93 7.34 39.95
CA TYR A 3 -4.81 6.37 39.31
C TYR A 3 -4.69 6.54 37.79
N HIS A 4 -3.82 5.76 37.14
CA HIS A 4 -3.77 5.69 35.68
C HIS A 4 -4.90 4.79 35.17
N LYS A 5 -6.02 5.42 34.83
CA LYS A 5 -7.19 4.78 34.23
C LYS A 5 -6.93 4.66 32.72
N ARG A 6 -6.56 3.46 32.26
CA ARG A 6 -6.46 3.12 30.83
C ARG A 6 -7.85 3.27 30.20
N ARG A 7 -7.94 4.01 29.09
CA ARG A 7 -9.20 4.42 28.44
C ARG A 7 -9.68 3.48 27.33
N ARG A 8 -9.02 2.35 27.05
CA ARG A 8 -9.38 1.45 25.92
C ARG A 8 -10.16 0.18 26.29
N ASP A 9 -10.62 0.00 27.54
CA ASP A 9 -11.34 -1.22 27.97
C ASP A 9 -12.88 -1.19 27.84
N VAL A 10 -13.50 -0.16 27.25
CA VAL A 10 -14.96 0.02 27.35
C VAL A 10 -15.78 -0.42 26.11
N LEU A 11 -15.18 -0.95 25.05
CA LEU A 11 -15.94 -1.31 23.83
C LEU A 11 -15.87 -2.78 23.39
N LYS A 12 -15.70 -3.74 24.31
CA LYS A 12 -15.72 -5.19 23.98
C LYS A 12 -16.83 -6.03 24.61
N THR A 13 -17.92 -5.46 25.14
CA THR A 13 -18.99 -6.28 25.70
C THR A 13 -20.38 -5.69 25.54
N VAL A 14 -21.05 -5.96 24.41
CA VAL A 14 -22.46 -6.43 24.41
C VAL A 14 -22.68 -7.25 23.13
N GLY A 15 -22.73 -8.57 23.28
CA GLY A 15 -23.47 -9.45 22.40
C GLY A 15 -24.62 -10.09 23.16
N VAL A 16 -25.65 -10.49 22.42
CA VAL A 16 -26.67 -11.53 22.68
C VAL A 16 -28.14 -11.07 22.87
N ALA A 17 -28.96 -11.63 21.97
CA ALA A 17 -30.37 -12.05 22.06
C ALA A 17 -31.54 -11.05 21.91
N GLY A 18 -32.13 -11.08 20.71
CA GLY A 18 -33.51 -11.52 20.42
C GLY A 18 -34.66 -11.15 21.36
N ALA A 19 -35.66 -10.43 20.83
CA ALA A 19 -37.04 -10.51 21.29
C ALA A 19 -38.03 -10.29 20.13
N VAL A 20 -38.85 -11.31 19.91
CA VAL A 20 -40.10 -11.32 19.13
C VAL A 20 -41.10 -10.32 19.74
N GLY A 21 -41.82 -9.58 18.90
CA GLY A 21 -42.91 -8.69 19.31
C GLY A 21 -43.97 -8.52 18.21
N LEU A 22 -45.08 -9.23 18.38
CA LEU A 22 -46.33 -9.21 17.61
C LEU A 22 -47.10 -7.88 17.73
N ALA A 23 -47.78 -7.46 16.64
CA ALA A 23 -49.18 -6.95 16.53
C ALA A 23 -49.32 -6.11 15.24
N GLY A 24 -50.05 -6.53 14.20
CA GLY A 24 -51.50 -6.33 13.99
C GLY A 24 -51.71 -5.27 12.89
N CYS A 25 -52.61 -5.31 11.91
CA CYS A 25 -53.83 -6.05 11.61
C CYS A 25 -54.15 -5.85 10.09
N ALA A 26 -54.87 -6.78 9.45
CA ALA A 26 -56.10 -6.53 8.65
C ALA A 26 -56.30 -7.50 7.44
N GLY A 27 -57.46 -8.20 7.47
CA GLY A 27 -58.24 -8.71 6.32
C GLY A 27 -57.70 -9.98 5.64
N GLY A 28 -58.44 -11.04 5.36
CA GLY A 28 -59.88 -11.31 5.34
C GLY A 28 -60.13 -12.46 4.35
N ASP A 29 -61.15 -13.30 4.62
CA ASP A 29 -61.67 -14.43 3.83
C ASP A 29 -60.75 -15.64 3.58
N GLY A 30 -61.16 -16.92 3.62
CA GLY A 30 -62.47 -17.57 3.80
C GLY A 30 -62.40 -19.00 3.23
N GLY A 31 -63.09 -19.97 3.87
CA GLY A 31 -63.47 -21.29 3.29
C GLY A 31 -62.45 -22.44 3.43
N ASP A 32 -62.66 -23.47 4.26
CA ASP A 32 -63.53 -24.68 4.14
C ASP A 32 -62.93 -25.83 3.29
N GLY A 33 -62.44 -26.91 3.93
CA GLY A 33 -63.07 -28.25 3.88
C GLY A 33 -62.09 -29.27 3.27
N SER A 34 -61.52 -30.19 4.06
CA SER A 34 -61.96 -31.59 4.29
C SER A 34 -61.62 -32.61 3.18
N ASP A 35 -60.77 -33.57 3.59
CA ASP A 35 -60.87 -35.03 3.45
C ASP A 35 -60.32 -35.79 2.22
N GLY A 36 -59.50 -36.81 2.54
CA GLY A 36 -59.37 -38.12 1.86
C GLY A 36 -58.51 -38.14 0.58
N GLY A 37 -57.72 -39.17 0.26
CA GLY A 37 -57.55 -40.52 0.78
C GLY A 37 -56.71 -41.32 -0.24
N ASP A 38 -56.05 -42.35 0.28
CA ASP A 38 -55.07 -43.27 -0.31
C ASP A 38 -55.29 -43.84 -1.72
N GLY A 39 -54.17 -44.16 -2.39
CA GLY A 39 -53.91 -45.54 -2.85
C GLY A 39 -53.90 -45.83 -4.36
N GLY A 40 -52.86 -46.56 -4.80
CA GLY A 40 -53.03 -47.64 -5.79
C GLY A 40 -52.10 -47.65 -7.00
N ASP A 41 -51.17 -48.61 -6.99
CA ASP A 41 -50.27 -49.04 -8.07
C ASP A 41 -50.99 -49.68 -9.27
N GLY A 42 -50.27 -49.85 -10.40
CA GLY A 42 -50.58 -50.91 -11.38
C GLY A 42 -50.21 -50.67 -12.85
N ASP A 43 -49.03 -51.13 -13.22
CA ASP A 43 -48.63 -51.98 -14.38
C ASP A 43 -49.18 -51.79 -15.82
N ASP A 44 -48.18 -51.75 -16.72
CA ASP A 44 -47.90 -52.61 -17.88
C ASP A 44 -48.62 -52.53 -19.25
N GLY A 45 -47.73 -52.55 -20.26
CA GLY A 45 -47.89 -53.22 -21.57
C GLY A 45 -48.49 -52.34 -22.67
N ASP A 46 -48.08 -52.38 -23.93
CA ASP A 46 -47.17 -53.25 -24.70
C ASP A 46 -46.97 -52.49 -26.06
N ASP A 47 -45.81 -52.59 -26.71
CA ASP A 47 -45.53 -53.27 -28.00
C ASP A 47 -45.63 -52.48 -29.34
N GLY A 48 -44.50 -52.48 -30.06
CA GLY A 48 -44.47 -52.75 -31.50
C GLY A 48 -43.98 -51.67 -32.47
N MET A 49 -42.70 -51.73 -32.89
CA MET A 49 -42.25 -52.35 -34.16
C MET A 49 -40.92 -51.79 -34.69
N ASP A 50 -40.14 -52.74 -35.21
CA ASP A 50 -38.76 -52.69 -35.69
C ASP A 50 -38.56 -52.14 -37.13
N GLY A 51 -37.29 -51.84 -37.45
CA GLY A 51 -36.70 -51.89 -38.79
C GLY A 51 -35.63 -50.80 -39.02
N ASP A 52 -34.34 -51.09 -38.76
CA ASP A 52 -33.27 -51.42 -39.76
C ASP A 52 -32.78 -50.15 -40.50
N ASP A 53 -31.52 -49.80 -40.75
CA ASP A 53 -30.17 -50.37 -40.59
C ASP A 53 -29.19 -49.29 -41.16
N GLY A 54 -28.01 -49.12 -40.57
CA GLY A 54 -26.99 -48.19 -41.12
C GLY A 54 -25.88 -47.79 -40.15
N SER A 55 -24.86 -48.63 -40.05
CA SER A 55 -23.64 -48.52 -39.26
C SER A 55 -22.67 -47.45 -39.77
N ASP A 56 -22.10 -46.63 -38.89
CA ASP A 56 -20.64 -46.48 -38.62
C ASP A 56 -20.24 -45.15 -37.93
N GLY A 57 -19.31 -45.23 -36.96
CA GLY A 57 -18.39 -44.12 -36.65
C GLY A 57 -18.60 -43.31 -35.36
N SER A 58 -18.29 -43.93 -34.22
CA SER A 58 -17.51 -43.39 -33.08
C SER A 58 -17.89 -42.05 -32.41
N ASP A 59 -18.41 -42.22 -31.19
CA ASP A 59 -17.85 -41.74 -29.91
C ASP A 59 -17.46 -40.25 -29.76
N GLY A 60 -18.15 -39.62 -28.80
CA GLY A 60 -17.47 -38.90 -27.72
C GLY A 60 -16.65 -37.70 -28.12
N GLY A 61 -17.31 -36.57 -28.40
CA GLY A 61 -16.71 -35.27 -28.17
C GLY A 61 -16.64 -34.99 -26.67
N ASP A 62 -15.80 -35.73 -25.97
CA ASP A 62 -15.31 -35.34 -24.65
C ASP A 62 -14.66 -33.96 -24.81
N GLY A 63 -15.09 -33.02 -23.98
CA GLY A 63 -14.30 -31.85 -23.63
C GLY A 63 -13.07 -32.34 -22.89
N GLY A 64 -12.05 -32.72 -23.65
CA GLY A 64 -10.74 -33.09 -23.16
C GLY A 64 -10.00 -31.84 -22.71
N ASP A 65 -9.97 -31.66 -21.40
CA ASP A 65 -8.82 -31.21 -20.62
C ASP A 65 -7.49 -31.25 -21.41
N GLY A 66 -6.85 -30.09 -21.47
CA GLY A 66 -5.51 -29.89 -21.98
C GLY A 66 -4.78 -28.92 -21.06
N GLY A 67 -4.78 -29.23 -19.76
CA GLY A 67 -4.08 -28.46 -18.74
C GLY A 67 -2.59 -28.27 -19.02
N SER A 68 -2.12 -27.03 -18.88
CA SER A 68 -1.08 -26.77 -17.90
C SER A 68 -1.81 -26.55 -16.59
N GLY A 69 -1.86 -27.52 -15.67
CA GLY A 69 -2.67 -27.36 -14.45
C GLY A 69 -2.04 -26.42 -13.41
N GLY A 70 -1.36 -25.37 -13.87
CA GLY A 70 -0.93 -24.23 -13.08
C GLY A 70 -2.03 -23.15 -13.01
N PRO A 71 -1.80 -22.08 -12.22
CA PRO A 71 -2.75 -20.97 -12.11
C PRO A 71 -2.83 -20.13 -13.39
N ASP A 72 -3.95 -19.43 -13.59
CA ASP A 72 -4.12 -18.45 -14.67
C ASP A 72 -3.23 -17.21 -14.47
N LEU A 73 -2.95 -16.87 -13.20
CA LEU A 73 -2.25 -15.66 -12.79
C LEU A 73 -1.15 -15.96 -11.76
N LEU A 74 0.02 -15.37 -11.96
CA LEU A 74 1.04 -15.25 -10.92
C LEU A 74 1.00 -13.85 -10.31
N THR A 75 0.78 -13.76 -9.00
CA THR A 75 0.97 -12.50 -8.27
C THR A 75 2.36 -12.50 -7.64
N VAL A 76 3.23 -11.58 -8.03
CA VAL A 76 4.61 -11.51 -7.51
C VAL A 76 4.77 -10.24 -6.67
N ILE A 77 5.02 -10.39 -5.38
CA ILE A 77 5.16 -9.30 -4.41
C ILE A 77 6.60 -9.29 -3.90
N GLY A 78 7.38 -8.30 -4.28
CA GLY A 78 8.81 -8.26 -3.94
C GLY A 78 9.42 -6.89 -4.08
N TYR A 79 10.75 -6.87 -4.16
CA TYR A 79 11.57 -5.69 -4.38
C TYR A 79 12.49 -5.90 -5.60
N PRO A 80 13.04 -4.82 -6.19
CA PRO A 80 13.68 -4.90 -7.49
C PRO A 80 14.89 -5.84 -7.59
N GLU A 81 15.84 -5.84 -6.64
CA GLU A 81 17.07 -6.65 -6.75
C GLU A 81 16.76 -8.16 -6.79
N SER A 82 15.92 -8.63 -5.86
CA SER A 82 15.42 -10.00 -5.83
C SER A 82 14.45 -10.30 -6.97
N GLY A 83 13.63 -9.32 -7.37
CA GLY A 83 12.71 -9.42 -8.49
C GLY A 83 13.42 -9.70 -9.81
N ILE A 84 14.56 -9.07 -10.07
CA ILE A 84 15.36 -9.31 -11.27
C ILE A 84 15.72 -10.81 -11.41
N GLN A 85 16.24 -11.41 -10.33
CA GLN A 85 16.63 -12.82 -10.38
C GLN A 85 15.41 -13.74 -10.42
N LEU A 86 14.31 -13.39 -9.73
CA LEU A 86 13.07 -14.16 -9.77
C LEU A 86 12.49 -14.20 -11.18
N PHE A 87 12.39 -13.05 -11.86
CA PHE A 87 11.87 -12.99 -13.22
C PHE A 87 12.80 -13.66 -14.24
N ARG A 88 14.13 -13.59 -14.05
CA ARG A 88 15.07 -14.37 -14.88
C ARG A 88 14.82 -15.88 -14.76
N ASP A 89 14.58 -16.36 -13.55
CA ASP A 89 14.30 -17.77 -13.31
C ASP A 89 12.92 -18.17 -13.86
N TYR A 90 11.92 -17.27 -13.76
CA TYR A 90 10.61 -17.43 -14.41
C TYR A 90 10.72 -17.58 -15.92
N TYR A 91 11.34 -16.63 -16.64
CA TYR A 91 11.47 -16.70 -18.09
C TYR A 91 12.45 -17.79 -18.58
N ALA A 92 13.24 -18.38 -17.69
CA ALA A 92 14.02 -19.58 -18.00
C ALA A 92 13.21 -20.87 -17.87
N ALA A 93 12.15 -20.87 -17.04
CA ALA A 93 11.31 -22.03 -16.74
C ALA A 93 9.98 -22.04 -17.52
N SER A 94 9.45 -20.87 -17.88
CA SER A 94 8.21 -20.67 -18.63
C SER A 94 8.49 -20.00 -19.99
N ASP A 95 7.59 -20.20 -20.95
CA ASP A 95 7.57 -19.45 -22.22
C ASP A 95 6.93 -18.06 -22.09
N GLY A 96 6.49 -17.68 -20.89
CA GLY A 96 5.87 -16.38 -20.61
C GLY A 96 4.38 -16.33 -20.90
N ALA A 97 3.70 -17.49 -20.94
CA ALA A 97 2.27 -17.58 -21.23
C ALA A 97 1.38 -17.12 -20.06
N GLU A 98 1.86 -17.19 -18.82
CA GLU A 98 1.09 -16.77 -17.65
C GLU A 98 1.04 -15.24 -17.54
N ASP A 99 -0.13 -14.70 -17.22
CA ASP A 99 -0.25 -13.31 -16.82
C ASP A 99 0.39 -13.13 -15.44
N ILE A 100 1.01 -11.97 -15.23
CA ILE A 100 1.69 -11.63 -13.99
C ILE A 100 1.14 -10.31 -13.47
N LEU A 101 0.76 -10.29 -12.19
CA LEU A 101 0.37 -9.09 -11.48
C LEU A 101 1.40 -8.73 -10.41
N ILE A 102 1.87 -7.49 -10.42
CA ILE A 102 2.84 -6.98 -9.43
C ILE A 102 2.33 -5.72 -8.71
N PRO A 103 2.74 -5.51 -7.45
CA PRO A 103 2.49 -4.27 -6.73
C PRO A 103 3.63 -3.25 -6.94
N ASP A 104 3.54 -2.13 -6.24
CA ASP A 104 4.45 -0.99 -6.24
C ASP A 104 5.89 -1.36 -5.86
N GLY A 105 6.07 -2.34 -4.97
CA GLY A 105 7.41 -2.79 -4.56
C GLY A 105 8.30 -3.28 -5.72
N LEU A 106 7.71 -3.69 -6.86
CA LEU A 106 8.44 -4.10 -8.06
C LEU A 106 8.36 -3.07 -9.20
N GLN A 107 7.80 -1.89 -8.96
CA GLN A 107 7.71 -0.82 -9.96
C GLN A 107 9.06 -0.12 -10.13
N ASP A 108 9.97 -0.79 -10.84
CA ASP A 108 11.24 -0.24 -11.30
C ASP A 108 11.27 -0.24 -12.83
N PRO A 109 11.26 0.94 -13.49
CA PRO A 109 11.24 1.02 -14.95
C PRO A 109 12.41 0.32 -15.62
N SER A 110 13.54 0.15 -14.94
CA SER A 110 14.72 -0.53 -15.48
C SER A 110 14.61 -2.07 -15.42
N LEU A 111 13.61 -2.61 -14.71
CA LEU A 111 13.45 -4.03 -14.45
C LEU A 111 13.44 -4.89 -15.74
N PRO A 112 12.70 -4.56 -16.81
CA PRO A 112 12.71 -5.36 -18.05
C PRO A 112 14.10 -5.42 -18.70
N GLY A 113 14.83 -4.30 -18.68
CA GLY A 113 16.21 -4.22 -19.18
C GLY A 113 17.17 -5.08 -18.36
N GLN A 114 17.01 -5.11 -17.04
CA GLN A 114 17.84 -5.91 -16.14
C GLN A 114 17.51 -7.40 -16.20
N VAL A 115 16.23 -7.76 -16.30
CA VAL A 115 15.78 -9.15 -16.50
C VAL A 115 16.27 -9.68 -17.83
N GLY A 116 16.26 -8.83 -18.87
CA GLY A 116 16.62 -9.23 -20.23
C GLY A 116 15.44 -9.80 -21.02
N ASN A 117 14.21 -9.42 -20.66
CA ASN A 117 12.97 -9.82 -21.33
C ASN A 117 12.00 -8.62 -21.45
N ASP A 118 11.05 -8.65 -22.38
CA ASP A 118 10.11 -7.55 -22.65
C ASP A 118 9.07 -7.36 -21.52
N MET A 119 8.80 -8.39 -20.72
CA MET A 119 7.86 -8.36 -19.58
C MET A 119 6.45 -7.85 -19.93
N ASN A 120 6.00 -8.08 -21.18
CA ASN A 120 4.68 -7.63 -21.67
C ASN A 120 3.49 -8.34 -20.99
N ASN A 121 3.73 -9.49 -20.36
CA ASN A 121 2.73 -10.22 -19.57
C ASN A 121 2.63 -9.70 -18.12
N VAL A 122 3.33 -8.60 -17.78
CA VAL A 122 3.32 -8.02 -16.44
C VAL A 122 2.43 -6.78 -16.40
N THR A 123 1.36 -6.86 -15.61
CA THR A 123 0.55 -5.71 -15.19
C THR A 123 0.94 -5.33 -13.77
N GLY A 124 1.08 -4.02 -13.52
CA GLY A 124 1.42 -3.49 -12.22
C GLY A 124 0.30 -2.65 -11.60
N THR A 125 0.25 -2.61 -10.28
CA THR A 125 -0.55 -1.66 -9.50
C THR A 125 0.35 -0.91 -8.54
N ALA A 126 0.10 0.38 -8.34
CA ALA A 126 0.86 1.16 -7.35
C ALA A 126 0.04 2.36 -6.88
N PRO A 127 0.34 2.94 -5.70
CA PRO A 127 -0.19 4.24 -5.34
C PRO A 127 0.10 5.28 -6.44
N ALA A 128 -0.94 5.93 -6.94
CA ALA A 128 -0.78 7.04 -7.85
C ALA A 128 -0.40 8.30 -7.06
N ALA A 129 0.59 9.02 -7.55
CA ALA A 129 0.74 10.42 -7.14
C ALA A 129 -0.40 11.19 -7.81
N GLY A 130 -1.20 11.89 -7.00
CA GLY A 130 -2.37 12.63 -7.47
C GLY A 130 -2.68 13.84 -6.59
N GLY A 131 -1.67 14.35 -5.88
CA GLY A 131 -1.82 15.53 -5.04
C GLY A 131 -2.05 16.78 -5.88
N PRO A 132 -2.66 17.82 -5.27
CA PRO A 132 -2.93 19.09 -5.96
C PRO A 132 -1.67 19.78 -6.48
N ASN A 133 -0.48 19.41 -5.99
CA ASN A 133 0.80 20.00 -6.38
C ASN A 133 1.77 19.01 -7.05
N GLN A 134 1.26 17.93 -7.66
CA GLN A 134 2.07 16.94 -8.36
C GLN A 134 2.95 17.57 -9.46
N GLU A 135 2.39 18.40 -10.33
CA GLU A 135 3.12 19.02 -11.45
C GLU A 135 4.20 20.00 -10.96
N ALA A 136 3.90 20.75 -9.89
CA ALA A 136 4.84 21.68 -9.28
C ALA A 136 6.05 20.92 -8.71
N PHE A 137 5.80 19.81 -8.01
CA PHE A 137 6.87 18.95 -7.52
C PHE A 137 7.65 18.26 -8.64
N ALA A 138 6.97 17.74 -9.67
CA ALA A 138 7.66 17.10 -10.79
C ALA A 138 8.60 18.08 -11.50
N SER A 139 8.18 19.33 -11.68
CA SER A 139 9.03 20.39 -12.23
C SER A 139 10.18 20.73 -11.30
N LEU A 140 9.92 20.86 -9.98
CA LEU A 140 10.95 21.10 -8.98
C LEU A 140 12.02 20.00 -8.99
N TYR A 141 11.60 18.73 -8.97
CA TYR A 141 12.52 17.60 -8.95
C TYR A 141 13.35 17.51 -10.23
N GLN A 142 12.73 17.73 -11.41
CA GLN A 142 13.44 17.80 -12.69
C GLN A 142 14.43 18.97 -12.73
N ASP A 143 14.06 20.15 -12.25
CA ASP A 143 14.96 21.31 -12.24
C ASP A 143 16.15 21.11 -11.29
N THR A 144 15.94 20.41 -10.17
CA THR A 144 17.00 20.14 -9.18
C THR A 144 17.94 19.01 -9.62
N TYR A 145 17.41 17.92 -10.21
CA TYR A 145 18.17 16.69 -10.43
C TYR A 145 18.30 16.24 -11.89
N ASP A 146 17.66 16.94 -12.84
CA ASP A 146 17.59 16.57 -14.26
C ASP A 146 17.02 15.16 -14.50
N GLU A 147 16.13 14.73 -13.61
CA GLU A 147 15.47 13.42 -13.62
C GLU A 147 13.97 13.57 -13.37
N THR A 148 13.18 12.64 -13.89
CA THR A 148 11.75 12.56 -13.54
C THR A 148 11.55 11.84 -12.21
N PRO A 149 10.58 12.26 -11.37
CA PRO A 149 10.29 11.55 -10.13
C PRO A 149 9.94 10.08 -10.37
N GLY A 150 10.51 9.20 -9.56
CA GLY A 150 10.14 7.78 -9.53
C GLY A 150 8.96 7.50 -8.59
N VAL A 151 8.71 6.21 -8.38
CA VAL A 151 7.72 5.72 -7.41
C VAL A 151 8.10 6.19 -6.01
N PHE A 152 7.11 6.57 -5.21
CA PHE A 152 7.27 7.13 -3.85
C PHE A 152 8.13 8.39 -3.71
N THR A 153 8.63 8.95 -4.81
CA THR A 153 9.49 10.15 -4.76
C THR A 153 8.71 11.37 -4.27
N SER A 154 7.46 11.53 -4.71
CA SER A 154 6.56 12.61 -4.23
C SER A 154 6.19 12.43 -2.75
N GLN A 155 5.98 11.18 -2.33
CA GLN A 155 5.63 10.81 -0.96
C GLN A 155 6.78 11.09 0.01
N SER A 156 8.03 10.87 -0.41
CA SER A 156 9.23 11.20 0.35
C SER A 156 9.41 12.70 0.53
N TYR A 157 9.16 13.50 -0.50
CA TYR A 157 9.11 14.96 -0.35
C TYR A 157 8.05 15.38 0.66
N ASP A 158 6.81 14.89 0.50
CA ASP A 158 5.70 15.26 1.38
C ASP A 158 5.93 14.83 2.84
N SER A 159 6.52 13.67 3.07
CA SER A 159 6.89 13.19 4.41
C SER A 159 7.87 14.15 5.07
N ALA A 160 9.00 14.45 4.41
CA ALA A 160 10.00 15.36 4.95
C ALA A 160 9.45 16.79 5.13
N ALA A 161 8.69 17.29 4.15
CA ALA A 161 8.04 18.60 4.19
C ALA A 161 7.07 18.72 5.37
N ALA A 162 6.19 17.72 5.57
CA ALA A 162 5.24 17.71 6.67
C ALA A 162 5.95 17.66 8.04
N LEU A 163 6.99 16.83 8.18
CA LEU A 163 7.79 16.75 9.42
C LEU A 163 8.50 18.07 9.74
N ILE A 164 9.09 18.71 8.74
CA ILE A 164 9.77 20.01 8.90
C ILE A 164 8.75 21.09 9.27
N LEU A 165 7.62 21.18 8.57
CA LEU A 165 6.57 22.18 8.85
C LEU A 165 5.95 21.97 10.23
N ALA A 166 5.67 20.72 10.62
CA ALA A 166 5.15 20.40 11.95
C ALA A 166 6.16 20.77 13.04
N ASN A 167 7.45 20.54 12.81
CA ASN A 167 8.51 20.99 13.72
C ASN A 167 8.56 22.52 13.80
N VAL A 168 8.60 23.23 12.68
CA VAL A 168 8.53 24.70 12.65
C VAL A 168 7.33 25.20 13.44
N ALA A 169 6.15 24.65 13.19
CA ALA A 169 4.91 24.99 13.87
C ALA A 169 4.95 24.70 15.38
N ALA A 170 5.64 23.64 15.81
CA ALA A 170 5.82 23.27 17.22
C ALA A 170 6.72 24.27 17.97
N GLY A 171 7.68 24.88 17.27
CA GLY A 171 8.63 25.82 17.85
C GLY A 171 9.78 25.18 18.65
N GLU A 172 9.82 23.86 18.75
CA GLU A 172 10.86 23.11 19.47
C GLU A 172 11.13 21.73 18.85
N ASN A 173 12.36 21.24 18.97
CA ASN A 173 12.76 19.90 18.53
C ASN A 173 12.34 18.83 19.55
N ASN A 174 11.03 18.61 19.70
CA ASN A 174 10.45 17.61 20.59
C ASN A 174 9.42 16.77 19.82
N GLY A 175 9.55 15.43 19.85
CA GLY A 175 8.70 14.57 19.04
C GLY A 175 7.22 14.66 19.41
N THR A 176 6.85 14.73 20.69
CA THR A 176 5.45 14.94 21.09
C THR A 176 4.89 16.26 20.57
N ALA A 177 5.67 17.34 20.64
CA ALA A 177 5.24 18.64 20.12
C ALA A 177 5.07 18.62 18.59
N ILE A 178 5.94 17.91 17.86
CA ILE A 178 5.84 17.72 16.40
C ILE A 178 4.61 16.89 16.05
N ARG A 179 4.42 15.76 16.75
CA ARG A 179 3.30 14.84 16.59
C ARG A 179 1.96 15.58 16.62
N ASP A 180 1.78 16.42 17.64
CA ASP A 180 0.54 17.16 17.85
C ASP A 180 0.28 18.19 16.74
N GLN A 181 1.33 18.65 16.02
CA GLN A 181 1.22 19.61 14.92
C GLN A 181 0.97 18.99 13.56
N LEU A 182 1.31 17.71 13.33
CA LEU A 182 1.25 17.10 11.99
C LEU A 182 -0.14 17.21 11.35
N ARG A 183 -1.19 16.83 12.07
CA ARG A 183 -2.57 17.00 11.56
C ARG A 183 -3.00 18.45 11.49
N ARG A 184 -2.46 19.32 12.35
CA ARG A 184 -2.79 20.75 12.33
C ARG A 184 -2.27 21.42 11.07
N ILE A 185 -1.05 21.09 10.66
CA ILE A 185 -0.44 21.69 9.46
C ILE A 185 -0.93 21.06 8.17
N ALA A 186 -1.43 19.82 8.21
CA ALA A 186 -1.81 19.07 7.00
C ALA A 186 -3.33 19.07 6.76
N ASN A 187 -4.13 18.81 7.79
CA ASN A 187 -5.58 18.71 7.62
C ASN A 187 -6.23 20.11 7.56
N PRO A 188 -7.38 20.25 6.89
CA PRO A 188 -8.18 21.46 6.95
C PRO A 188 -8.62 21.83 8.39
N ASP A 189 -8.86 23.09 8.70
CA ASP A 189 -8.77 24.28 7.83
C ASP A 189 -7.35 24.89 7.82
N GLY A 190 -7.08 25.86 6.94
CA GLY A 190 -5.82 26.61 6.92
C GLY A 190 -5.56 27.30 5.58
N THR A 191 -4.53 28.13 5.51
CA THR A 191 -4.05 28.68 4.24
C THR A 191 -3.30 27.59 3.49
N ALA A 192 -3.74 27.28 2.27
CA ALA A 192 -3.13 26.23 1.45
C ALA A 192 -1.72 26.62 0.97
N TYR A 193 -0.76 25.72 1.13
CA TYR A 193 0.58 25.85 0.56
C TYR A 193 1.03 24.52 -0.04
N GLY A 194 1.71 24.58 -1.19
CA GLY A 194 2.32 23.40 -1.82
C GLY A 194 3.85 23.40 -1.82
N PRO A 195 4.48 22.36 -2.38
CA PRO A 195 5.92 22.27 -2.65
C PRO A 195 6.53 23.54 -3.29
N GLY A 196 5.82 24.17 -4.22
CA GLY A 196 6.27 25.41 -4.88
C GLY A 196 6.27 26.66 -3.97
N GLU A 197 5.61 26.59 -2.82
CA GLU A 197 5.46 27.68 -1.85
C GLU A 197 5.99 27.27 -0.47
N PHE A 198 6.85 26.24 -0.41
CA PHE A 198 7.29 25.62 0.84
C PHE A 198 7.91 26.63 1.83
N ILE A 199 8.69 27.60 1.35
CA ILE A 199 9.29 28.64 2.21
C ILE A 199 8.25 29.59 2.79
N ALA A 200 7.22 29.94 2.02
CA ALA A 200 6.11 30.73 2.53
C ALA A 200 5.30 29.94 3.57
N ALA A 201 5.15 28.63 3.39
CA ALA A 201 4.53 27.75 4.38
C ALA A 201 5.33 27.71 5.68
N ALA A 202 6.66 27.56 5.60
CA ALA A 202 7.55 27.57 6.75
C ALA A 202 7.54 28.92 7.48
N GLU A 203 7.54 30.04 6.75
CA GLU A 203 7.40 31.37 7.34
C GLU A 203 6.05 31.55 8.06
N ALA A 204 4.95 31.13 7.43
CA ALA A 204 3.61 31.19 8.04
C ALA A 204 3.52 30.33 9.31
N ALA A 205 4.04 29.09 9.27
CA ALA A 205 4.11 28.21 10.44
C ALA A 205 4.99 28.83 11.56
N ALA A 206 6.12 29.44 11.21
CA ALA A 206 6.99 30.11 12.18
C ALA A 206 6.33 31.35 12.81
N ASN A 207 5.43 32.01 12.08
CA ASN A 207 4.59 33.11 12.60
C ASN A 207 3.40 32.61 13.45
N GLY A 208 3.21 31.29 13.60
CA GLY A 208 2.10 30.69 14.34
C GLY A 208 0.77 30.70 13.57
N GLU A 209 0.82 30.92 12.25
CA GLU A 209 -0.36 30.90 11.40
C GLU A 209 -0.88 29.49 11.19
N ASN A 210 -2.17 29.38 10.88
CA ASN A 210 -2.78 28.10 10.56
C ASN A 210 -2.60 27.80 9.07
N ILE A 211 -1.68 26.89 8.77
CA ILE A 211 -1.39 26.44 7.40
C ILE A 211 -2.14 25.16 7.10
N ASN A 212 -2.31 24.89 5.81
CA ASN A 212 -2.75 23.62 5.27
C ASN A 212 -1.77 23.21 4.17
N TYR A 213 -0.90 22.25 4.46
CA TYR A 213 0.06 21.71 3.51
C TYR A 213 -0.65 20.80 2.52
N GLN A 214 -0.57 21.14 1.25
CA GLN A 214 -1.19 20.43 0.13
C GLN A 214 -0.08 19.81 -0.71
N GLY A 215 0.16 18.52 -0.52
CA GLY A 215 1.35 17.84 -1.05
C GLY A 215 1.35 17.53 -2.55
N ALA A 216 2.46 16.93 -2.97
CA ALA A 216 2.71 16.44 -4.32
C ALA A 216 2.04 15.07 -4.58
N SER A 217 2.13 14.18 -3.59
CA SER A 217 1.60 12.81 -3.67
C SER A 217 0.09 12.75 -3.42
N SER A 218 -0.40 13.60 -2.51
CA SER A 218 -1.81 13.69 -2.12
C SER A 218 -2.09 15.06 -1.49
N ALA A 219 -3.31 15.29 -0.98
CA ALA A 219 -3.59 16.43 -0.11
C ALA A 219 -2.91 16.33 1.27
N VAL A 220 -2.27 15.20 1.60
CA VAL A 220 -1.57 14.92 2.87
C VAL A 220 -2.48 15.01 4.11
N ASN A 221 -3.80 14.95 3.91
CA ASN A 221 -4.75 14.81 5.00
C ASN A 221 -4.53 13.46 5.69
N PHE A 222 -4.25 13.48 6.99
CA PHE A 222 -4.08 12.27 7.80
C PHE A 222 -5.39 11.89 8.50
N ASP A 223 -5.70 10.60 8.49
CA ASP A 223 -6.79 10.01 9.25
C ASP A 223 -6.40 9.79 10.73
N GLN A 224 -7.32 9.19 11.48
CA GLN A 224 -7.13 8.90 12.91
C GLN A 224 -5.99 7.93 13.22
N ASN A 225 -5.49 7.19 12.23
CA ASN A 225 -4.40 6.22 12.34
C ASN A 225 -3.07 6.77 11.79
N GLY A 226 -3.06 8.00 11.28
CA GLY A 226 -1.87 8.58 10.64
C GLY A 226 -1.69 8.18 9.17
N ASP A 227 -2.70 7.54 8.58
CA ASP A 227 -2.72 7.15 7.16
C ASP A 227 -3.27 8.28 6.28
N PRO A 228 -3.00 8.29 4.97
CA PRO A 228 -3.66 9.20 4.05
C PRO A 228 -5.17 8.97 4.05
N ALA A 229 -5.92 10.05 4.25
CA ALA A 229 -7.38 10.03 4.30
C ALA A 229 -8.04 9.76 2.95
N SER A 230 -7.29 9.89 1.86
CA SER A 230 -7.69 9.54 0.50
C SER A 230 -6.52 8.86 -0.20
N ALA A 231 -6.84 7.97 -1.14
CA ALA A 231 -5.84 7.21 -1.86
C ALA A 231 -6.21 7.13 -3.34
N ALA A 232 -5.21 7.07 -4.20
CA ALA A 232 -5.38 6.76 -5.60
C ALA A 232 -4.42 5.64 -5.96
N TYR A 233 -4.83 4.75 -6.85
CA TYR A 233 -4.02 3.66 -7.36
C TYR A 233 -4.02 3.69 -8.87
N GLN A 234 -2.84 3.53 -9.45
CA GLN A 234 -2.67 3.42 -10.89
C GLN A 234 -2.46 1.96 -11.29
N ILE A 235 -3.05 1.59 -12.41
CA ILE A 235 -2.75 0.37 -13.16
C ILE A 235 -1.77 0.76 -14.25
N TRP A 236 -0.66 0.06 -14.34
CA TRP A 236 0.43 0.39 -15.25
C TRP A 236 1.03 -0.86 -15.89
N GLU A 237 1.71 -0.67 -17.01
CA GLU A 237 2.45 -1.72 -17.72
C GLU A 237 3.86 -1.19 -18.01
N PHE A 238 4.84 -2.09 -18.20
CA PHE A 238 6.17 -1.65 -18.64
C PHE A 238 6.11 -1.13 -20.08
N ALA A 239 6.83 -0.03 -20.36
CA ALA A 239 6.88 0.54 -21.71
C ALA A 239 7.74 -0.29 -22.72
N GLY A 240 8.21 -1.47 -22.31
CA GLY A 240 8.99 -2.43 -23.10
C GLY A 240 10.48 -2.49 -22.74
N GLN A 241 11.20 -3.47 -23.30
CA GLN A 241 12.62 -3.67 -23.00
C GLN A 241 13.48 -2.47 -23.44
N GLY A 242 14.14 -1.84 -22.47
CA GLY A 242 15.05 -0.70 -22.70
C GLY A 242 14.36 0.67 -22.66
N ALA A 243 13.07 0.73 -22.33
CA ALA A 243 12.44 1.96 -21.88
C ALA A 243 12.72 2.14 -20.38
N ASP A 244 13.14 3.34 -19.97
CA ASP A 244 13.29 3.72 -18.56
C ASP A 244 12.00 4.36 -18.03
N SER A 245 10.84 3.83 -18.42
CA SER A 245 9.52 4.35 -18.02
C SER A 245 8.46 3.24 -17.92
N VAL A 246 7.34 3.58 -17.27
CA VAL A 246 6.11 2.77 -17.23
C VAL A 246 4.98 3.53 -17.92
N ASP A 247 4.03 2.81 -18.51
CA ASP A 247 2.84 3.37 -19.13
C ASP A 247 1.65 3.22 -18.19
N VAL A 248 1.15 4.35 -17.66
CA VAL A 248 -0.05 4.39 -16.83
C VAL A 248 -1.28 4.20 -17.70
N GLN A 249 -2.04 3.15 -17.43
CA GLN A 249 -3.22 2.75 -18.19
C GLN A 249 -4.49 3.38 -17.61
N GLU A 250 -4.60 3.39 -16.29
CA GLU A 250 -5.78 3.84 -15.56
C GLU A 250 -5.40 4.29 -14.15
N THR A 251 -6.13 5.28 -13.61
CA THR A 251 -6.04 5.67 -12.19
C THR A 251 -7.41 5.56 -11.54
N GLN A 252 -7.47 4.82 -10.43
CA GLN A 252 -8.65 4.64 -9.60
C GLN A 252 -8.51 5.43 -8.29
N ASN A 253 -9.52 6.23 -7.95
CA ASN A 253 -9.52 7.06 -6.74
C ASN A 253 -10.43 6.48 -5.67
N PHE A 254 -9.98 6.54 -4.42
CA PHE A 254 -10.67 6.07 -3.23
C PHE A 254 -10.68 7.20 -2.19
N GLU A 255 -11.89 7.64 -1.83
CA GLU A 255 -12.08 8.57 -0.72
C GLU A 255 -12.35 7.77 0.57
N GLY A 256 -11.63 8.08 1.64
CA GLY A 256 -11.89 7.52 2.96
C GLY A 256 -13.17 8.09 3.59
N GLU A 257 -13.58 7.53 4.74
CA GLU A 257 -14.80 8.00 5.44
C GLU A 257 -14.71 9.46 5.88
N ASN A 258 -13.50 9.98 6.11
CA ASN A 258 -13.21 11.36 6.46
C ASN A 258 -12.14 11.91 5.51
N PRO A 259 -12.50 12.35 4.28
CA PRO A 259 -11.50 12.77 3.27
C PRO A 259 -10.72 14.02 3.69
N ASP A 260 -11.27 14.84 4.59
CA ASP A 260 -10.61 15.98 5.21
C ASP A 260 -9.67 15.59 6.37
N GLY A 261 -9.49 14.29 6.62
CA GLY A 261 -8.70 13.77 7.73
C GLY A 261 -9.46 13.74 9.06
N ALA A 262 -8.82 13.14 10.07
CA ALA A 262 -9.37 12.96 11.41
C ALA A 262 -8.26 12.73 12.43
N GLY A 263 -8.57 12.84 13.72
CA GLY A 263 -7.64 12.52 14.81
C GLY A 263 -7.22 13.72 15.66
N PRO A 264 -6.37 13.50 16.67
CA PRO A 264 -5.81 14.54 17.53
C PRO A 264 -5.03 15.59 16.72
N SER A 265 -5.23 16.86 17.07
CA SER A 265 -4.56 18.00 16.45
C SER A 265 -4.37 19.12 17.48
N ALA A 266 -3.26 19.85 17.38
CA ALA A 266 -2.94 20.95 18.28
C ALA A 266 -3.86 22.17 18.03
N ASP A 267 -4.28 22.82 19.12
CA ASP A 267 -5.13 24.01 19.07
C ASP A 267 -4.38 25.28 18.64
N SER A 268 -3.05 25.29 18.74
CA SER A 268 -2.19 26.44 18.42
C SER A 268 -0.87 26.01 17.80
N SER A 269 -0.26 26.89 17.01
CA SER A 269 1.13 26.78 16.55
C SER A 269 2.00 27.78 17.31
N PRO A 270 2.85 27.34 18.25
CA PRO A 270 3.79 28.22 18.94
C PRO A 270 4.78 28.93 17.99
N GLY A 271 5.19 28.24 16.92
CA GLY A 271 6.09 28.78 15.91
C GLY A 271 7.45 29.22 16.46
N GLY A 272 8.14 30.11 15.72
CA GLY A 272 9.37 30.75 16.13
C GLY A 272 10.46 30.75 15.07
N PHE A 273 11.25 31.82 15.06
CA PHE A 273 12.44 32.03 14.22
C PHE A 273 13.73 31.91 15.06
N GLY A 274 14.88 31.98 14.39
CA GLY A 274 16.22 32.00 14.97
C GLY A 274 16.65 30.66 15.55
N ARG A 275 16.13 29.55 15.02
CA ARG A 275 16.39 28.20 15.52
C ARG A 275 16.70 27.20 14.42
N GLU A 276 17.33 26.10 14.82
CA GLU A 276 17.57 24.94 13.99
C GLU A 276 16.42 23.92 14.13
N VAL A 277 15.93 23.41 13.01
CA VAL A 277 14.90 22.38 12.86
C VAL A 277 15.60 21.07 12.54
N SER A 278 15.47 20.07 13.40
CA SER A 278 16.11 18.75 13.18
C SER A 278 15.14 17.75 12.57
N VAL A 279 15.59 17.01 11.55
CA VAL A 279 14.85 15.92 10.91
C VAL A 279 15.80 14.81 10.47
N GLY A 280 15.37 13.56 10.60
CA GLY A 280 16.08 12.39 10.11
C GLY A 280 15.52 11.92 8.77
N ILE A 281 16.37 11.37 7.93
CA ILE A 281 16.01 10.66 6.71
C ILE A 281 16.56 9.25 6.86
N LEU A 282 15.67 8.26 7.00
CA LEU A 282 16.02 6.86 7.23
C LEU A 282 15.46 6.01 6.10
N LEU A 283 16.20 5.95 4.99
CA LEU A 283 15.76 5.36 3.73
C LEU A 283 16.83 4.43 3.15
N PRO A 284 16.50 3.51 2.22
CA PRO A 284 17.48 2.57 1.65
C PRO A 284 18.35 3.24 0.59
N GLU A 285 19.59 3.59 0.93
CA GLU A 285 20.61 3.89 -0.08
C GLU A 285 21.15 2.59 -0.69
N THR A 286 21.21 1.52 0.11
CA THR A 286 21.63 0.19 -0.33
C THR A 286 20.56 -0.90 -0.10
N GLY A 287 20.87 -2.11 -0.58
CA GLY A 287 20.00 -3.28 -0.48
C GLY A 287 18.95 -3.36 -1.57
N ASP A 288 17.95 -4.22 -1.36
CA ASP A 288 16.99 -4.67 -2.38
C ASP A 288 16.17 -3.52 -2.99
N LEU A 289 15.99 -2.41 -2.24
CA LEU A 289 15.28 -1.20 -2.67
C LEU A 289 16.20 -0.07 -3.15
N ALA A 290 17.51 -0.28 -3.33
CA ALA A 290 18.46 0.80 -3.63
C ALA A 290 18.10 1.64 -4.86
N SER A 291 17.57 1.01 -5.93
CA SER A 291 17.15 1.72 -7.15
C SER A 291 15.98 2.68 -6.91
N THR A 292 15.08 2.33 -5.99
CA THR A 292 13.94 3.16 -5.60
C THR A 292 14.32 4.16 -4.51
N GLY A 293 15.23 3.80 -3.61
CA GLY A 293 15.55 4.62 -2.44
C GLY A 293 16.40 5.86 -2.76
N GLN A 294 17.28 5.82 -3.76
CA GLN A 294 18.06 6.99 -4.18
C GLN A 294 17.21 8.21 -4.58
N PRO A 295 16.24 8.10 -5.50
CA PRO A 295 15.36 9.22 -5.83
C PRO A 295 14.49 9.65 -4.64
N MET A 296 14.08 8.72 -3.78
CA MET A 296 13.35 9.03 -2.53
C MET A 296 14.19 9.86 -1.55
N ILE A 297 15.46 9.51 -1.34
CA ILE A 297 16.39 10.24 -0.47
C ILE A 297 16.57 11.66 -1.00
N ARG A 298 16.86 11.80 -2.30
CA ARG A 298 16.98 13.10 -2.96
C ARG A 298 15.73 13.96 -2.75
N ALA A 299 14.54 13.41 -2.95
CA ALA A 299 13.30 14.14 -2.72
C ALA A 299 13.08 14.56 -1.26
N ALA A 300 13.43 13.71 -0.29
CA ALA A 300 13.33 14.02 1.14
C ALA A 300 14.31 15.12 1.60
N GLU A 301 15.42 15.33 0.88
CA GLU A 301 16.38 16.39 1.18
C GLU A 301 15.94 17.77 0.68
N ILE A 302 15.13 17.84 -0.38
CA ILE A 302 14.73 19.12 -1.02
C ILE A 302 14.13 20.12 -0.01
N PRO A 303 13.16 19.75 0.86
CA PRO A 303 12.60 20.72 1.82
C PRO A 303 13.65 21.36 2.74
N ALA A 304 14.65 20.58 3.18
CA ALA A 304 15.74 21.09 4.00
C ALA A 304 16.67 22.02 3.20
N GLN A 305 16.98 21.67 1.95
CA GLN A 305 17.75 22.52 1.04
C GLN A 305 17.04 23.84 0.78
N GLN A 306 15.73 23.81 0.48
CA GLN A 306 14.93 25.02 0.27
C GLN A 306 15.05 25.98 1.45
N VAL A 307 14.91 25.50 2.70
CA VAL A 307 15.00 26.37 3.89
C VAL A 307 16.41 26.93 4.04
N ASN A 308 17.43 26.08 3.95
CA ASN A 308 18.83 26.47 4.15
C ASN A 308 19.37 27.40 3.06
N GLU A 309 18.79 27.41 1.86
CA GLU A 309 19.15 28.30 0.75
C GLU A 309 18.32 29.59 0.73
N SER A 310 17.30 29.70 1.59
CA SER A 310 16.45 30.88 1.72
C SER A 310 17.03 31.93 2.70
N ASP A 311 16.45 33.14 2.67
CA ASP A 311 16.73 34.18 3.67
C ASP A 311 15.87 34.04 4.95
N LEU A 312 15.15 32.92 5.12
CA LEU A 312 14.34 32.65 6.30
C LEU A 312 15.25 32.52 7.53
N ASP A 313 14.86 33.12 8.66
CA ASP A 313 15.63 33.01 9.92
C ASP A 313 15.38 31.65 10.59
N LEU A 314 15.65 30.57 9.86
CA LEU A 314 15.58 29.18 10.28
C LEU A 314 16.68 28.39 9.56
N THR A 315 17.19 27.35 10.20
CA THR A 315 18.06 26.36 9.55
C THR A 315 17.46 24.97 9.72
N VAL A 316 17.68 24.07 8.77
CA VAL A 316 17.27 22.66 8.87
C VAL A 316 18.53 21.78 8.93
N ASN A 317 18.63 21.00 10.01
CA ASN A 317 19.62 19.96 10.17
C ASN A 317 19.00 18.61 9.80
N ALA A 318 19.15 18.25 8.52
CA ALA A 318 18.74 16.95 7.99
C ALA A 318 19.88 15.94 8.15
N GLN A 319 19.60 14.82 8.82
CA GLN A 319 20.58 13.73 9.02
C GLN A 319 20.11 12.48 8.30
N PHE A 320 20.97 11.90 7.48
CA PHE A 320 20.68 10.69 6.72
C PHE A 320 21.33 9.45 7.36
N GLU A 321 20.58 8.35 7.39
CA GLU A 321 21.07 7.02 7.73
C GLU A 321 20.52 5.99 6.73
N ASP A 322 21.37 5.05 6.30
CA ASP A 322 21.01 4.01 5.34
C ASP A 322 20.39 2.81 6.03
N THR A 323 19.19 2.42 5.59
CA THR A 323 18.52 1.23 6.10
C THR A 323 19.02 -0.07 5.48
N ASN A 324 19.71 -0.03 4.34
CA ASN A 324 20.13 -1.20 3.55
C ASN A 324 18.97 -2.21 3.31
N THR A 325 17.72 -1.73 3.27
CA THR A 325 16.51 -2.58 3.21
C THR A 325 16.47 -3.68 4.29
N SER A 326 17.10 -3.43 5.45
CA SER A 326 17.32 -4.42 6.51
C SER A 326 16.79 -3.91 7.85
N PRO A 327 16.01 -4.73 8.61
CA PRO A 327 15.52 -4.34 9.93
C PRO A 327 16.64 -3.96 10.91
N ASP A 328 17.70 -4.75 10.98
CA ASP A 328 18.82 -4.53 11.92
C ASP A 328 19.55 -3.20 11.64
N GLN A 329 19.78 -2.90 10.36
CA GLN A 329 20.41 -1.64 9.96
C GLN A 329 19.46 -0.46 10.14
N GLY A 330 18.17 -0.62 9.82
CA GLY A 330 17.16 0.39 10.11
C GLY A 330 17.07 0.75 11.60
N ILE A 331 17.09 -0.25 12.48
CA ILE A 331 17.10 -0.05 13.94
C ILE A 331 18.37 0.70 14.36
N THR A 332 19.54 0.27 13.88
CA THR A 332 20.83 0.91 14.19
C THR A 332 20.86 2.38 13.72
N GLY A 333 20.37 2.65 12.51
CA GLY A 333 20.27 4.00 11.96
C GLY A 333 19.29 4.87 12.76
N ALA A 334 18.12 4.33 13.12
CA ALA A 334 17.18 5.04 13.97
C ALA A 334 17.78 5.38 15.35
N GLU A 335 18.49 4.44 15.99
CA GLU A 335 19.19 4.68 17.27
C GLU A 335 20.26 5.77 17.14
N SER A 336 20.98 5.83 16.01
CA SER A 336 21.95 6.88 15.69
C SER A 336 21.27 8.26 15.62
N LEU A 337 20.18 8.38 14.86
CA LEU A 337 19.39 9.61 14.74
C LEU A 337 18.84 10.07 16.10
N ILE A 338 18.24 9.14 16.87
CA ILE A 338 17.71 9.42 18.21
C ILE A 338 18.83 9.90 19.14
N SER A 339 20.00 9.25 19.11
CA SER A 339 21.16 9.64 19.91
C SER A 339 21.69 11.04 19.56
N SER A 340 21.52 11.46 18.31
CA SER A 340 21.82 12.82 17.82
C SER A 340 20.73 13.84 18.15
N GLY A 341 19.66 13.45 18.83
CA GLY A 341 18.57 14.32 19.25
C GLY A 341 17.57 14.64 18.13
N VAL A 342 17.50 13.81 17.10
CA VAL A 342 16.50 13.95 16.02
C VAL A 342 15.10 13.62 16.55
N PRO A 343 14.12 14.54 16.48
CA PRO A 343 12.79 14.36 17.07
C PRO A 343 11.77 13.74 16.08
N ALA A 344 12.09 13.69 14.80
CA ALA A 344 11.23 13.14 13.75
C ALA A 344 12.03 12.57 12.58
N VAL A 345 11.53 11.50 11.95
CA VAL A 345 12.21 10.73 10.90
C VAL A 345 11.29 10.53 9.70
N CYS A 346 11.72 10.98 8.52
CA CYS A 346 11.18 10.58 7.23
C CYS A 346 11.70 9.18 6.89
N GLY A 347 10.83 8.19 6.95
CA GLY A 347 11.20 6.79 6.78
C GLY A 347 10.39 5.86 7.69
N THR A 348 10.57 4.54 7.59
CA THR A 348 11.44 3.87 6.60
C THR A 348 10.66 3.45 5.35
N ALA A 349 11.35 3.01 4.30
CA ALA A 349 10.70 2.68 3.02
C ALA A 349 9.96 1.33 3.03
N SER A 350 10.63 0.25 3.44
CA SER A 350 10.07 -1.12 3.46
C SER A 350 9.27 -1.35 4.73
N SER A 351 8.06 -1.90 4.63
CA SER A 351 7.27 -2.24 5.84
C SER A 351 7.95 -3.28 6.73
N GLY A 352 8.75 -4.17 6.15
CA GLY A 352 9.57 -5.12 6.89
C GLY A 352 10.66 -4.45 7.74
N VAL A 353 11.09 -3.23 7.40
CA VAL A 353 12.02 -2.41 8.20
C VAL A 353 11.24 -1.44 9.11
N ASN A 354 10.15 -0.88 8.61
CA ASN A 354 9.40 0.17 9.28
C ASN A 354 8.77 -0.30 10.58
N VAL A 355 8.11 -1.45 10.57
CA VAL A 355 7.43 -1.97 11.77
C VAL A 355 8.42 -2.23 12.91
N PRO A 356 9.54 -2.96 12.72
CA PRO A 356 10.56 -3.11 13.76
C PRO A 356 11.12 -1.77 14.24
N VAL A 357 11.52 -0.88 13.33
CA VAL A 357 12.04 0.45 13.69
C VAL A 357 11.04 1.24 14.54
N CYS A 358 9.78 1.29 14.14
CA CYS A 358 8.75 2.00 14.89
C CYS A 358 8.59 1.42 16.30
N THR A 359 8.45 0.10 16.41
CA THR A 359 8.15 -0.57 17.68
C THR A 359 9.34 -0.64 18.64
N GLU A 360 10.57 -0.73 18.13
CA GLU A 360 11.76 -0.93 18.94
C GLU A 360 12.48 0.39 19.28
N THR A 361 12.35 1.42 18.42
CA THR A 361 13.10 2.67 18.58
C THR A 361 12.20 3.91 18.62
N LEU A 362 11.42 4.21 17.57
CA LEU A 362 10.75 5.51 17.45
C LEU A 362 9.68 5.71 18.53
N ILE A 363 8.73 4.79 18.66
CA ILE A 363 7.62 4.88 19.63
C ILE A 363 8.15 4.91 21.08
N PRO A 364 9.06 4.00 21.51
CA PRO A 364 9.59 4.04 22.88
C PRO A 364 10.36 5.33 23.24
N ASN A 365 10.90 6.04 22.24
CA ASN A 365 11.66 7.27 22.44
C ASN A 365 10.85 8.54 22.10
N GLU A 366 9.55 8.42 21.87
CA GLU A 366 8.66 9.54 21.53
C GLU A 366 9.13 10.33 20.30
N VAL A 367 9.72 9.64 19.32
CA VAL A 367 10.16 10.20 18.04
C VAL A 367 9.11 9.92 16.98
N VAL A 368 8.77 10.96 16.20
CA VAL A 368 7.74 10.85 15.17
C VAL A 368 8.30 10.17 13.93
N GLY A 369 7.63 9.14 13.42
CA GLY A 369 7.94 8.53 12.13
C GLY A 369 6.93 8.96 11.08
N CYS A 370 7.38 9.32 9.87
CA CYS A 370 6.50 9.45 8.72
C CYS A 370 7.06 8.65 7.55
N SER A 371 6.48 7.48 7.27
CA SER A 371 6.96 6.63 6.18
C SER A 371 6.44 7.10 4.82
N PRO A 372 7.29 7.22 3.80
CA PRO A 372 6.85 7.57 2.46
C PRO A 372 6.35 6.39 1.61
N SER A 373 6.58 5.14 2.03
CA SER A 373 6.28 3.98 1.17
C SER A 373 5.93 2.68 1.92
N SER A 374 5.81 2.72 3.25
CA SER A 374 5.42 1.53 4.02
C SER A 374 3.91 1.34 3.96
N THR A 375 3.46 0.45 3.08
CA THR A 375 2.03 0.25 2.77
C THR A 375 1.34 -0.83 3.60
N ALA A 376 2.07 -1.67 4.33
CA ALA A 376 1.49 -2.81 5.06
C ALA A 376 0.41 -2.39 6.07
N LEU A 377 -0.63 -3.22 6.22
CA LEU A 377 -1.70 -2.98 7.19
C LEU A 377 -1.21 -2.99 8.65
N SER A 378 -0.08 -3.62 8.92
CA SER A 378 0.55 -3.63 10.25
C SER A 378 0.86 -2.22 10.74
N VAL A 379 1.25 -1.31 9.84
CA VAL A 379 1.56 0.10 10.14
C VAL A 379 0.32 0.81 10.69
N THR A 380 -0.82 0.71 10.00
CA THR A 380 -2.11 1.26 10.45
C THR A 380 -2.51 0.74 11.84
N ASN A 381 -2.13 -0.49 12.16
CA ASN A 381 -2.55 -1.19 13.37
C ASN A 381 -1.54 -1.08 14.52
N LEU A 382 -0.47 -0.29 14.38
CA LEU A 382 0.50 -0.08 15.44
C LEU A 382 -0.17 0.55 16.67
N GLU A 383 0.23 0.10 17.86
CA GLU A 383 -0.07 0.81 19.10
C GLU A 383 0.99 1.89 19.30
N ASP A 384 0.78 3.03 18.67
CA ASP A 384 1.84 4.03 18.47
C ASP A 384 1.65 5.34 19.23
N ASP A 385 0.53 5.53 19.94
CA ASP A 385 0.15 6.82 20.54
C ASP A 385 0.30 8.00 19.56
N ASP A 386 -0.09 7.77 18.31
CA ASP A 386 -0.10 8.77 17.24
C ASP A 386 1.29 9.22 16.78
N TYR A 387 2.37 8.50 17.12
CA TYR A 387 3.73 8.84 16.70
C TYR A 387 4.06 8.42 15.26
N ILE A 388 3.29 7.53 14.63
CA ILE A 388 3.61 6.98 13.32
C ILE A 388 2.57 7.43 12.28
N PHE A 389 3.08 8.02 11.20
CA PHE A 389 2.31 8.48 10.05
C PHE A 389 2.87 7.87 8.78
N ARG A 390 2.14 8.01 7.68
CA ARG A 390 2.67 7.74 6.34
C ARG A 390 1.99 8.56 5.26
N THR A 391 2.73 8.86 4.20
CA THR A 391 2.22 9.54 3.00
C THR A 391 1.85 8.56 1.89
N ALA A 392 2.21 7.28 2.03
CA ALA A 392 1.73 6.20 1.17
C ALA A 392 0.40 5.60 1.68
N PRO A 393 -0.55 5.32 0.78
CA PRO A 393 -1.78 4.59 1.10
C PRO A 393 -1.55 3.16 1.62
N SER A 394 -2.56 2.62 2.31
CA SER A 394 -2.58 1.27 2.86
C SER A 394 -2.81 0.17 1.81
N ASP A 395 -2.10 -0.95 1.94
CA ASP A 395 -2.32 -2.20 1.20
C ASP A 395 -3.75 -2.73 1.32
N GLN A 396 -4.51 -2.26 2.31
CA GLN A 396 -5.93 -2.57 2.43
C GLN A 396 -6.71 -2.27 1.14
N LEU A 397 -6.37 -1.15 0.48
CA LEU A 397 -6.96 -0.73 -0.79
C LEU A 397 -6.24 -1.38 -1.97
N GLN A 398 -4.92 -1.47 -1.93
CA GLN A 398 -4.15 -2.05 -3.02
C GLN A 398 -4.49 -3.52 -3.28
N GLY A 399 -4.59 -4.36 -2.24
CA GLY A 399 -4.96 -5.76 -2.44
C GLY A 399 -6.36 -5.93 -3.04
N ARG A 400 -7.27 -4.97 -2.81
CA ARG A 400 -8.56 -4.92 -3.52
C ARG A 400 -8.39 -4.53 -4.98
N VAL A 401 -7.62 -3.50 -5.28
CA VAL A 401 -7.33 -3.08 -6.66
C VAL A 401 -6.67 -4.22 -7.43
N MET A 402 -5.71 -4.92 -6.82
CA MET A 402 -5.06 -6.10 -7.41
C MET A 402 -6.07 -7.22 -7.70
N ALA A 403 -6.93 -7.57 -6.75
CA ALA A 403 -7.97 -8.58 -6.96
C ALA A 403 -8.96 -8.18 -8.07
N GLN A 404 -9.33 -6.91 -8.15
CA GLN A 404 -10.17 -6.37 -9.22
C GLN A 404 -9.47 -6.44 -10.58
N VAL A 405 -8.19 -6.06 -10.66
CA VAL A 405 -7.39 -6.18 -11.89
C VAL A 405 -7.28 -7.64 -12.33
N ALA A 406 -7.00 -8.55 -11.40
CA ALA A 406 -6.93 -9.98 -11.67
C ALA A 406 -8.24 -10.52 -12.26
N SER A 407 -9.38 -10.20 -11.65
CA SER A 407 -10.69 -10.72 -12.09
C SER A 407 -11.26 -9.99 -13.31
N GLU A 408 -11.27 -8.66 -13.31
CA GLU A 408 -12.03 -7.88 -14.30
C GLU A 408 -11.21 -7.48 -15.52
N ARG A 409 -9.90 -7.22 -15.35
CA ARG A 409 -9.02 -6.79 -16.43
C ARG A 409 -8.30 -7.97 -17.07
N ILE A 410 -7.69 -8.83 -16.25
CA ILE A 410 -6.95 -10.01 -16.71
C ILE A 410 -7.94 -11.15 -17.04
N GLY A 411 -8.99 -11.31 -16.24
CA GLY A 411 -9.96 -12.39 -16.41
C GLY A 411 -9.53 -13.71 -15.77
N ALA A 412 -8.59 -13.65 -14.82
CA ALA A 412 -8.09 -14.81 -14.09
C ALA A 412 -9.16 -15.33 -13.13
N SER A 413 -9.31 -16.66 -13.07
CA SER A 413 -10.15 -17.33 -12.05
C SER A 413 -9.29 -18.00 -10.98
N THR A 414 -8.03 -18.30 -11.30
CA THR A 414 -7.09 -18.99 -10.42
C THR A 414 -5.78 -18.23 -10.33
N ALA A 415 -5.15 -18.22 -9.15
CA ALA A 415 -3.88 -17.54 -8.93
C ALA A 415 -2.93 -18.33 -8.01
N ALA A 416 -1.63 -18.08 -8.14
CA ALA A 416 -0.65 -18.36 -7.09
C ALA A 416 0.08 -17.08 -6.73
N THR A 417 0.45 -16.91 -5.46
CA THR A 417 1.24 -15.76 -5.02
C THR A 417 2.67 -16.17 -4.69
N LEU A 418 3.63 -15.37 -5.15
CA LEU A 418 5.01 -15.39 -4.66
C LEU A 418 5.25 -14.09 -3.90
N TYR A 419 5.69 -14.15 -2.65
CA TYR A 419 5.89 -12.95 -1.84
C TYR A 419 7.20 -12.93 -1.07
N VAL A 420 7.81 -11.75 -0.98
CA VAL A 420 9.00 -11.55 -0.15
C VAL A 420 8.66 -11.83 1.32
N ASN A 421 9.50 -12.62 1.98
CA ASN A 421 9.27 -13.12 3.34
C ASN A 421 9.49 -12.04 4.41
N ASN A 422 8.59 -11.07 4.43
CA ASN A 422 8.52 -10.00 5.42
C ASN A 422 7.07 -9.53 5.60
N ASP A 423 6.87 -8.54 6.45
CA ASP A 423 5.54 -8.03 6.78
C ASP A 423 4.80 -7.41 5.56
N TYR A 424 5.51 -6.72 4.65
CA TYR A 424 4.93 -6.22 3.41
C TYR A 424 4.39 -7.34 2.53
N GLY A 425 5.26 -8.29 2.15
CA GLY A 425 4.88 -9.37 1.23
C GLY A 425 3.76 -10.24 1.78
N GLN A 426 3.84 -10.59 3.07
CA GLN A 426 2.84 -11.43 3.71
C GLN A 426 1.48 -10.74 3.80
N GLN A 427 1.44 -9.48 4.21
CA GLN A 427 0.17 -8.76 4.44
C GLN A 427 -0.54 -8.47 3.11
N LEU A 428 0.20 -8.09 2.07
CA LEU A 428 -0.38 -7.85 0.76
C LEU A 428 -0.85 -9.15 0.09
N SER A 429 -0.08 -10.25 0.20
CA SER A 429 -0.50 -11.57 -0.30
C SER A 429 -1.80 -12.04 0.34
N ASN A 430 -1.90 -11.93 1.67
CA ASN A 430 -3.10 -12.29 2.41
C ASN A 430 -4.29 -11.42 1.99
N ARG A 431 -4.06 -10.11 1.81
CA ARG A 431 -5.11 -9.17 1.46
C ARG A 431 -5.63 -9.39 0.04
N PHE A 432 -4.74 -9.59 -0.93
CA PHE A 432 -5.11 -9.97 -2.29
C PHE A 432 -5.93 -11.25 -2.29
N SER A 433 -5.40 -12.33 -1.67
CA SER A 433 -6.04 -13.65 -1.69
C SER A 433 -7.45 -13.61 -1.12
N SER A 434 -7.63 -13.01 0.07
CA SER A 434 -8.96 -12.87 0.67
C SER A 434 -9.93 -12.08 -0.21
N VAL A 435 -9.51 -10.96 -0.83
CA VAL A 435 -10.44 -10.20 -1.67
C VAL A 435 -10.76 -10.94 -2.98
N PHE A 436 -9.77 -11.59 -3.59
CA PHE A 436 -9.96 -12.37 -4.81
C PHE A 436 -10.94 -13.52 -4.60
N GLU A 437 -10.80 -14.25 -3.49
CA GLU A 437 -11.71 -15.34 -3.12
C GLU A 437 -13.08 -14.86 -2.66
N ASP A 438 -13.14 -13.90 -1.73
CA ASP A 438 -14.40 -13.50 -1.08
C ASP A 438 -15.30 -12.60 -1.96
N THR A 439 -14.70 -11.82 -2.86
CA THR A 439 -15.43 -10.79 -3.64
C THR A 439 -15.54 -11.12 -5.12
N PHE A 440 -14.56 -11.84 -5.68
CA PHE A 440 -14.46 -12.10 -7.12
C PHE A 440 -14.59 -13.58 -7.47
N ASP A 441 -14.94 -14.44 -6.50
CA ASP A 441 -15.11 -15.89 -6.67
C ASP A 441 -13.88 -16.59 -7.29
N GLY A 442 -12.69 -16.00 -7.12
CA GLY A 442 -11.43 -16.58 -7.56
C GLY A 442 -10.90 -17.62 -6.58
N GLU A 443 -9.86 -18.35 -6.97
CA GLU A 443 -9.18 -19.34 -6.11
C GLU A 443 -7.67 -19.07 -6.07
N VAL A 444 -7.08 -18.99 -4.87
CA VAL A 444 -5.61 -18.92 -4.72
C VAL A 444 -5.07 -20.28 -4.32
N TYR A 445 -4.34 -20.94 -5.23
CA TYR A 445 -3.83 -22.29 -5.02
C TYR A 445 -2.72 -22.36 -3.96
N ASP A 446 -1.72 -21.49 -4.06
CA ASP A 446 -0.61 -21.43 -3.12
C ASP A 446 -0.19 -19.99 -2.84
N GLN A 447 0.30 -19.76 -1.63
CA GLN A 447 1.00 -18.54 -1.23
C GLN A 447 2.43 -18.89 -0.81
N ILE A 448 3.41 -18.54 -1.64
CA ILE A 448 4.77 -19.04 -1.57
C ILE A 448 5.71 -17.90 -1.17
N SER A 449 6.35 -18.03 -0.01
CA SER A 449 7.31 -17.03 0.45
C SER A 449 8.70 -17.25 -0.18
N PHE A 450 9.43 -16.15 -0.41
CA PHE A 450 10.83 -16.18 -0.82
C PHE A 450 11.68 -15.19 -0.02
N ASN A 451 12.95 -15.51 0.20
CA ASN A 451 13.87 -14.62 0.91
C ASN A 451 14.66 -13.73 -0.05
N ILE A 452 14.96 -12.51 0.40
CA ILE A 452 15.81 -11.57 -0.34
C ILE A 452 17.23 -12.13 -0.53
N GLY A 453 17.90 -11.73 -1.61
CA GLY A 453 19.30 -12.05 -1.87
C GLY A 453 19.61 -13.52 -2.23
N SER A 454 18.60 -14.30 -2.67
CA SER A 454 18.83 -15.67 -3.13
C SER A 454 19.47 -15.67 -4.52
N SER A 455 20.45 -16.55 -4.76
CA SER A 455 21.09 -16.66 -6.08
C SER A 455 20.21 -17.33 -7.15
N SER A 456 19.11 -17.95 -6.74
CA SER A 456 18.07 -18.51 -7.60
C SER A 456 16.76 -18.64 -6.82
N TYR A 457 15.66 -18.46 -7.54
CA TYR A 457 14.27 -18.60 -7.14
C TYR A 457 13.55 -19.71 -7.93
N SER A 458 14.26 -20.51 -8.74
CA SER A 458 13.66 -21.55 -9.60
C SER A 458 12.73 -22.50 -8.84
N ASN A 459 13.04 -22.88 -7.60
CA ASN A 459 12.18 -23.77 -6.82
C ASN A 459 10.82 -23.14 -6.48
N VAL A 460 10.80 -21.86 -6.07
CA VAL A 460 9.54 -21.19 -5.71
C VAL A 460 8.74 -20.85 -6.97
N VAL A 461 9.43 -20.55 -8.08
CA VAL A 461 8.83 -20.36 -9.40
C VAL A 461 8.19 -21.66 -9.91
N GLU A 462 8.90 -22.78 -9.88
CA GLU A 462 8.39 -24.08 -10.30
C GLU A 462 7.21 -24.52 -9.43
N GLN A 463 7.29 -24.28 -8.12
CA GLN A 463 6.18 -24.53 -7.22
C GLN A 463 4.94 -23.71 -7.63
N ALA A 464 5.09 -22.40 -7.86
CA ALA A 464 3.97 -21.54 -8.25
C ALA A 464 3.35 -21.90 -9.61
N LEU A 465 4.19 -22.25 -10.59
CA LEU A 465 3.77 -22.66 -11.92
C LEU A 465 3.03 -24.01 -11.93
N THR A 466 3.27 -24.85 -10.92
CA THR A 466 2.65 -26.18 -10.82
C THR A 466 1.55 -26.26 -9.76
N SER A 467 1.28 -25.16 -9.04
CA SER A 467 0.19 -25.03 -8.07
C SER A 467 -1.16 -25.39 -8.70
N GLY A 468 -1.99 -26.15 -7.97
CA GLY A 468 -3.30 -26.61 -8.45
C GLY A 468 -3.29 -27.97 -9.18
N ASN A 469 -2.11 -28.56 -9.45
CA ASN A 469 -1.97 -29.91 -10.03
C ASN A 469 -2.05 -31.06 -9.02
#